data_AF-A0A8J5MJL4-F1
#
_entry.id   AF-A0A8J5MJL4-F1
#
_cell.length_a   1.000
_cell.length_b   1.000
_cell.length_c   1.000
_cell.angle_alpha   90.00
_cell.angle_beta   90.00
_cell.angle_gamma   90.00
#
_symmetry.space_group_name_H-M   'P 1'
#
loop_
_entity.id
_entity.type
_entity.pdbx_description
1 polymer ?
#
loop_
_entity_poly.entity_id
_entity_poly.type
_entity_poly.pdbx_seq_one_letter_code
_entity_poly.pdbx_strand_id
1 'polypeptide(L)'
;MWTNFAATGNPTPDGSLGFTWEPATEDNLHYASLVLPPVMKPDRRQKVRVFHASLPTKLNALLNAEVVVVDGDEARQTPQREEKSHSAQDEL
;
A
#
# COMPACT_ATOMS: atom_id res chain seq x y z
N MET A 1 11.34 17.60 -10.60
CA MET A 1 10.83 16.27 -10.20
C MET A 1 11.24 15.17 -11.17
N TRP A 2 10.76 15.14 -12.42
CA TRP A 2 11.17 14.10 -13.40
C TRP A 2 12.67 14.13 -13.71
N THR A 3 13.24 15.31 -13.94
CA THR A 3 14.68 15.48 -14.15
C THR A 3 15.49 15.05 -12.92
N ASN A 4 15.03 15.41 -11.72
CA ASN A 4 15.64 14.98 -10.46
C ASN A 4 15.65 13.45 -10.33
N PHE A 5 14.51 12.80 -10.64
CA PHE A 5 14.42 11.34 -10.65
C PHE A 5 15.37 10.72 -11.69
N ALA A 6 15.42 11.24 -12.91
CA ALA A 6 16.32 10.75 -13.95
C ALA A 6 17.80 10.89 -13.56
N ALA A 7 18.17 11.96 -12.84
CA ALA A 7 19.54 12.21 -12.43
C ALA A 7 19.96 11.47 -11.16
N THR A 8 19.04 11.24 -10.22
CA THR A 8 19.40 10.81 -8.84
C THR A 8 18.62 9.59 -8.34
N GLY A 9 17.57 9.16 -9.05
CA GLY A 9 16.61 8.17 -8.54
C GLY A 9 15.63 8.71 -7.50
N ASN A 10 15.77 9.97 -7.05
CA ASN A 10 14.87 10.62 -6.10
C ASN A 10 14.16 11.83 -6.77
N PRO A 11 12.81 11.85 -6.83
CA PRO A 11 12.07 12.97 -7.42
C PRO A 11 12.22 14.30 -6.66
N THR A 12 12.50 14.25 -5.35
CA THR A 12 12.61 15.40 -4.43
C THR A 12 13.89 15.27 -3.56
N PRO A 13 15.10 15.37 -4.15
CA PRO A 13 16.35 15.05 -3.45
C PRO A 13 16.82 16.13 -2.47
N ASP A 14 16.44 17.39 -2.66
CA ASP A 14 17.02 18.56 -1.99
C ASP A 14 16.00 19.40 -1.21
N GLY A 15 14.73 18.97 -1.16
CA GLY A 15 13.66 19.70 -0.48
C GLY A 15 13.24 21.02 -1.13
N SER A 16 13.84 21.42 -2.26
CA SER A 16 13.56 22.69 -2.95
C SER A 16 12.10 22.84 -3.41
N LEU A 17 11.40 21.72 -3.57
CA LEU A 17 10.01 21.66 -4.02
C LEU A 17 8.98 21.83 -2.88
N GLY A 18 9.44 22.00 -1.62
CA GLY A 18 8.57 22.21 -0.46
C GLY A 18 7.75 20.98 -0.03
N PHE A 19 8.03 19.81 -0.61
CA PHE A 19 7.49 18.52 -0.18
C PHE A 19 8.50 17.41 -0.48
N THR A 20 8.37 16.29 0.23
CA THR A 20 9.16 15.08 0.01
C THR A 20 8.28 13.99 -0.59
N TRP A 21 8.71 13.41 -1.72
CA TRP A 21 8.11 12.21 -2.29
C TRP A 21 8.78 10.97 -1.67
N GLU A 22 8.10 10.37 -0.71
CA GLU A 22 8.61 9.18 0.00
C GLU A 22 8.56 7.93 -0.89
N PRO A 23 9.55 7.01 -0.80
CA PRO A 23 9.51 5.72 -1.48
C PRO A 23 8.29 4.89 -1.06
N ALA A 24 7.70 4.19 -2.03
CA ALA A 24 6.68 3.19 -1.73
C ALA A 24 7.28 1.96 -1.03
N THR A 25 6.52 1.37 -0.11
CA THR A 25 6.83 0.09 0.54
C THR A 25 5.71 -0.90 0.31
N GLU A 26 5.94 -2.17 0.60
CA GLU A 26 4.94 -3.24 0.46
C GLU A 26 3.70 -2.97 1.33
N ASP A 27 3.93 -2.59 2.58
CA ASP A 27 2.86 -2.29 3.54
C ASP A 27 2.22 -0.91 3.33
N ASN A 28 2.91 -0.01 2.63
CA ASN A 28 2.49 1.38 2.54
C ASN A 28 2.79 2.00 1.16
N LEU A 29 1.76 1.96 0.31
CA LEU A 29 1.78 2.51 -1.05
C LEU A 29 1.33 3.98 -1.08
N HIS A 30 1.83 4.82 -0.17
CA HIS A 30 1.61 6.26 -0.24
C HIS A 30 1.96 6.81 -1.63
N TYR A 31 1.25 7.85 -2.05
CA TYR A 31 1.49 8.50 -3.35
C TYR A 31 1.58 10.01 -3.22
N ALA A 32 2.39 10.62 -4.08
CA ALA A 32 2.45 12.08 -4.22
C ALA A 32 1.24 12.58 -5.02
N SER A 33 0.37 13.33 -4.38
CA SER A 33 -0.71 14.07 -5.03
C SER A 33 -0.15 15.36 -5.60
N LEU A 34 -0.17 15.51 -6.93
CA LEU A 34 0.36 16.70 -7.62
C LEU A 34 -0.64 17.86 -7.72
N VAL A 35 -1.81 17.73 -7.09
CA VAL A 35 -2.71 18.87 -6.83
C VAL A 35 -2.00 19.85 -5.91
N LEU A 36 -2.10 21.16 -6.18
CA LEU A 36 -1.38 22.18 -5.42
C LEU A 36 -2.02 22.45 -4.04
N PRO A 37 -1.22 22.56 -2.97
CA PRO A 37 0.21 22.23 -2.90
C PRO A 37 0.43 20.70 -2.93
N PRO A 38 1.51 20.20 -3.56
CA PRO A 38 1.76 18.77 -3.61
C PRO A 38 1.94 18.17 -2.21
N VAL A 39 1.31 17.03 -1.96
CA VAL A 39 1.35 16.35 -0.65
C VAL A 39 1.36 14.83 -0.80
N MET A 40 1.97 14.13 0.16
CA MET A 40 1.84 12.68 0.29
C MET A 40 0.44 12.32 0.77
N LYS A 41 -0.17 11.31 0.15
CA LYS A 41 -1.51 10.81 0.51
C LYS A 41 -1.49 9.30 0.74
N PRO A 42 -2.26 8.80 1.72
CA PRO A 42 -2.43 7.36 1.96
C PRO A 42 -3.16 6.70 0.80
N ASP A 43 -2.76 5.48 0.50
CA ASP A 43 -3.44 4.67 -0.48
C ASP A 43 -4.64 3.92 0.12
N ARG A 44 -5.83 4.28 -0.32
CA ARG A 44 -7.09 3.65 0.10
C ARG A 44 -7.51 2.48 -0.79
N ARG A 45 -6.68 2.08 -1.74
CA ARG A 45 -6.99 1.08 -2.78
C ARG A 45 -6.43 -0.31 -2.46
N GLN A 46 -5.84 -0.51 -1.29
CA GLN A 46 -5.29 -1.79 -0.87
C GLN A 46 -6.30 -2.94 -1.00
N LYS A 47 -7.53 -2.77 -0.48
CA LYS A 47 -8.58 -3.80 -0.59
C LYS A 47 -8.92 -4.15 -2.04
N VAL A 48 -8.94 -3.16 -2.93
CA VAL A 48 -9.19 -3.37 -4.35
C VAL A 48 -8.04 -4.14 -4.99
N ARG A 49 -6.77 -3.79 -4.71
CA ARG A 49 -5.62 -4.56 -5.21
C ARG A 49 -5.65 -6.02 -4.75
N VAL A 50 -5.93 -6.25 -3.46
CA VAL A 50 -6.06 -7.59 -2.90
C VAL A 50 -7.16 -8.38 -3.62
N PHE A 51 -8.34 -7.77 -3.80
CA PHE A 51 -9.44 -8.39 -4.55
C PHE A 51 -9.03 -8.75 -5.99
N HIS A 52 -8.36 -7.85 -6.71
CA HIS A 52 -7.91 -8.12 -8.07
C HIS A 52 -6.83 -9.22 -8.12
N ALA A 53 -5.93 -9.26 -7.12
CA ALA A 53 -4.91 -10.29 -6.99
C ALA A 53 -5.52 -11.66 -6.64
N SER A 54 -6.64 -11.69 -5.92
CA SER A 54 -7.33 -12.93 -5.53
C SER A 54 -8.20 -13.54 -6.62
N LEU A 55 -8.48 -12.82 -7.72
CA LEU A 55 -9.32 -13.34 -8.80
C LEU A 55 -8.71 -14.62 -9.41
N PRO A 56 -9.51 -15.65 -9.73
CA PRO A 56 -9.05 -16.94 -10.25
C PRO A 56 -8.66 -16.87 -11.73
N THR A 57 -7.72 -16.00 -12.06
CA THR A 57 -7.13 -15.90 -13.40
C THR A 57 -5.88 -16.76 -13.48
N LYS A 58 -5.59 -17.32 -14.67
CA LYS A 58 -4.33 -18.07 -14.89
C LYS A 58 -3.09 -17.27 -14.52
N LEU A 59 -3.12 -15.96 -14.73
CA LEU A 59 -2.00 -15.07 -14.42
C LEU A 59 -1.83 -14.90 -12.91
N ASN A 60 -2.91 -14.66 -12.17
CA ASN A 60 -2.84 -14.55 -10.71
C ASN A 60 -2.42 -15.86 -10.07
N ALA A 61 -2.82 -17.01 -10.62
CA ALA A 61 -2.36 -18.31 -10.11
C ALA A 61 -0.83 -18.49 -10.20
N LEU A 62 -0.15 -17.74 -11.07
CA LEU A 62 1.31 -17.72 -11.18
C LEU A 62 1.94 -16.60 -10.35
N LEU A 63 1.33 -15.42 -10.32
CA LEU A 63 1.93 -14.21 -9.73
C LEU A 63 1.54 -13.96 -8.27
N ASN A 64 0.37 -14.43 -7.83
CA ASN A 64 -0.22 -14.17 -6.52
C ASN A 64 -0.81 -15.47 -5.93
N ALA A 65 -0.09 -16.59 -6.07
CA ALA A 65 -0.59 -17.94 -5.77
C ALA A 65 -1.07 -18.10 -4.31
N GLU A 66 -0.53 -17.30 -3.39
CA GLU A 66 -0.86 -17.26 -1.97
C GLU A 66 -2.25 -16.67 -1.66
N VAL A 67 -2.82 -15.87 -2.57
CA VAL A 67 -4.10 -15.16 -2.36
C VAL A 67 -5.19 -15.53 -3.36
N VAL A 68 -4.91 -16.33 -4.39
CA VAL A 68 -5.94 -16.80 -5.33
C VAL A 68 -6.88 -17.78 -4.66
N VAL A 69 -8.16 -17.43 -4.61
CA VAL A 69 -9.22 -18.33 -4.16
C VAL A 69 -9.60 -19.21 -5.35
N VAL A 70 -9.22 -20.48 -5.31
CA VAL A 70 -9.68 -21.48 -6.27
C VAL A 70 -11.03 -22.00 -5.77
N ASP A 71 -12.08 -21.92 -6.60
CA ASP A 71 -13.41 -22.44 -6.28
C ASP A 71 -13.29 -23.90 -5.78
N GLY A 72 -13.57 -24.09 -4.48
CA GLY A 72 -13.36 -25.34 -3.74
C GLY A 72 -12.74 -25.17 -2.35
N ASP A 73 -12.10 -24.02 -2.06
CA ASP A 73 -11.41 -23.75 -0.79
C ASP A 73 -12.14 -22.64 0.04
N GLU A 74 -13.43 -22.84 0.38
CA GLU A 74 -14.15 -21.96 1.32
C GLU A 74 -13.55 -21.98 2.76
N ALA A 75 -12.50 -22.76 3.01
CA ALA A 75 -11.98 -23.03 4.36
C ALA A 75 -10.71 -22.25 4.75
N ARG A 76 -10.14 -21.39 3.91
CA ARG A 76 -8.96 -20.60 4.30
C ARG A 76 -9.36 -19.24 4.86
N GLN A 77 -9.65 -19.27 6.15
CA GLN A 77 -9.99 -18.14 6.99
C GLN A 77 -9.04 -16.95 6.79
N THR A 78 -9.66 -15.78 6.72
CA THR A 78 -9.04 -14.46 6.82
C THR A 78 -8.05 -14.43 7.98
N PRO A 79 -6.82 -13.89 7.84
CA PRO A 79 -6.00 -13.61 9.01
C PRO A 79 -6.69 -12.50 9.80
N GLN A 80 -7.40 -12.87 10.87
CA GLN A 80 -7.68 -11.95 11.95
C GLN A 80 -6.34 -11.61 12.60
N ARG A 81 -5.70 -10.53 12.14
CA ARG A 81 -4.69 -9.87 12.95
C ARG A 81 -5.46 -9.08 14.00
N GLU A 82 -5.58 -9.67 15.19
CA GLU A 82 -6.15 -9.04 16.37
C GLU A 82 -5.60 -7.62 16.52
N GLU A 83 -6.42 -6.61 16.25
CA GLU A 83 -6.24 -5.29 16.84
C GLU A 83 -6.58 -5.42 18.33
N LYS A 84 -5.60 -5.88 19.13
CA LYS A 84 -5.61 -5.55 20.55
C LYS A 84 -5.24 -4.09 20.70
N SER A 85 -6.26 -3.25 20.71
CA SER A 85 -6.18 -1.92 21.32
C SER A 85 -7.45 -1.70 22.13
N HIS A 86 -7.29 -1.68 23.46
CA HIS A 86 -8.10 -1.13 24.56
C HIS A 86 -7.64 -1.88 25.82
N SER A 87 -7.28 -1.28 26.95
CA SER A 87 -7.43 0.07 27.46
C SER A 87 -6.38 0.22 28.57
N ALA A 88 -5.68 1.35 28.64
CA ALA A 88 -4.89 1.73 29.81
C ALA A 88 -5.22 3.16 30.16
N GLN A 89 -6.43 3.39 30.66
CA GLN A 89 -6.79 4.57 31.45
C GLN A 89 -7.85 4.13 32.47
N ASP A 90 -7.36 3.78 33.66
CA ASP A 90 -7.97 4.11 34.95
C ASP A 90 -7.00 3.59 36.02
N GLU A 91 -6.31 4.49 36.71
CA GLU A 91 -6.15 4.48 38.17
C GLU A 91 -5.37 5.73 38.63
N LEU A 92 -6.09 6.57 39.38
CA LEU A 92 -5.71 7.62 40.35
C LEU A 92 -4.61 8.65 40.03
#